data_AF-A0AAX6SHG0-F1
#
_entry.id   AF-A0AAX6SHG0-F1
#
_cell.length_a   1.000
_cell.length_b   1.000
_cell.length_c   1.000
_cell.angle_alpha   90.00
_cell.angle_beta   90.00
_cell.angle_gamma   90.00
#
_symmetry.space_group_name_H-M   'P 1'
#
loop_
_entity.id
_entity.type
_entity.pdbx_description
1 polymer ?
#
loop_
_entity_poly.entity_id
_entity_poly.type
_entity_poly.pdbx_seq_one_letter_code
_entity_poly.pdbx_strand_id
1 'polypeptide(L)' 'MSPTLVPFTINPTITNLQFMPGMDRPGSLRLNIIKAILQHLLGPLMKNTGISPLVSGCRLTSLRLHPSLPHLHTPQ' A
#
# COMPACT_ATOMS: atom_id res chain seq x y z
N MET A 1 -26.42 -5.92 19.57
CA MET A 1 -25.08 -6.44 19.24
C MET A 1 -24.39 -5.41 18.36
N SER A 2 -23.24 -4.89 18.78
CA SER A 2 -22.39 -4.06 17.92
C SER A 2 -21.65 -4.95 16.91
N PRO A 3 -21.52 -4.54 15.64
CA PRO A 3 -20.78 -5.31 14.65
C PRO A 3 -19.30 -5.45 15.07
N THR A 4 -18.76 -6.67 14.93
CA THR A 4 -17.34 -6.94 15.20
C THR A 4 -16.52 -6.56 13.97
N LEU A 5 -15.48 -5.74 14.16
CA LEU A 5 -14.52 -5.43 13.10
C LEU A 5 -13.53 -6.57 12.93
N VAL A 6 -13.39 -7.08 11.70
CA VAL A 6 -12.44 -8.15 11.36
C VAL A 6 -11.34 -7.57 10.45
N PRO A 7 -10.05 -7.72 10.79
CA PRO A 7 -8.97 -7.30 9.92
C PRO A 7 -8.88 -8.18 8.67
N PHE A 8 -8.66 -7.56 7.52
CA PHE A 8 -8.32 -8.25 6.28
C PHE A 8 -7.16 -7.52 5.59
N THR A 9 -6.47 -8.22 4.69
CA THR A 9 -5.35 -7.67 3.92
C THR A 9 -5.64 -7.78 2.44
N ILE A 10 -5.35 -6.70 1.71
CA ILE A 10 -5.36 -6.66 0.24
C ILE A 10 -3.95 -6.34 -0.26
N ASN A 11 -3.57 -6.94 -1.39
CA ASN A 11 -2.24 -6.78 -1.99
C ASN A 11 -2.35 -6.11 -3.37
N PRO A 12 -2.66 -4.81 -3.46
CA PRO A 12 -2.63 -4.09 -4.72
C PRO A 12 -1.19 -3.93 -5.22
N THR A 13 -1.01 -3.92 -6.54
CA THR A 13 0.26 -3.55 -7.16
C THR A 13 0.21 -2.09 -7.62
N ILE A 14 1.19 -1.29 -7.19
CA ILE A 14 1.33 0.11 -7.63
C ILE A 14 2.34 0.12 -8.78
N THR A 15 1.85 0.35 -10.00
CA THR A 15 2.67 0.27 -11.22
C THR A 15 3.51 1.54 -11.45
N ASN A 16 3.04 2.70 -10.98
CA ASN A 16 3.71 3.99 -11.13
C ASN A 16 4.53 4.39 -9.89
N LEU A 17 5.11 3.42 -9.18
CA LEU A 17 5.98 3.65 -8.04
C LEU A 17 7.28 2.87 -8.25
N GLN A 18 8.38 3.58 -8.50
CA GLN A 18 9.69 2.96 -8.62
C GLN A 18 10.09 2.35 -7.28
N PHE A 19 10.42 1.06 -7.29
CA PHE A 19 10.90 0.38 -6.10
C PHE A 19 12.37 0.71 -5.86
N MET A 20 12.68 1.22 -4.67
CA MET A 20 14.03 1.66 -4.32
C MET A 20 14.56 0.93 -3.08
N PRO A 21 15.90 0.87 -2.89
CA PRO A 21 16.48 0.25 -1.71
C PRO A 21 15.93 0.84 -0.41
N GLY A 22 15.57 -0.04 0.53
CA GLY A 22 15.01 0.33 1.83
C GLY A 22 13.49 0.53 1.83
N MET A 23 12.78 0.25 0.73
CA MET A 23 11.31 0.19 0.73
C MET A 23 10.75 -1.16 1.18
N ASP A 24 11.55 -2.22 1.21
CA ASP A 24 11.21 -3.55 1.75
C ASP A 24 11.54 -3.71 3.24
N ARG A 25 12.46 -2.89 3.77
CA ARG A 25 13.03 -3.08 5.11
C ARG A 25 12.17 -2.41 6.19
N PRO A 26 11.63 -3.16 7.17
CA PRO A 26 10.96 -2.58 8.32
C PRO A 26 11.88 -1.60 9.05
N GLY A 27 11.33 -0.46 9.50
CA GLY A 27 12.08 0.57 10.23
C GLY A 27 12.93 1.52 9.36
N SER A 28 13.06 1.26 8.05
CA SER A 28 13.71 2.18 7.12
C SER A 28 12.96 3.52 7.05
N LEU A 29 13.71 4.63 7.07
CA LEU A 29 13.16 5.98 6.87
C LEU A 29 12.37 6.07 5.56
N ARG A 30 12.90 5.48 4.47
CA ARG A 30 12.25 5.52 3.17
C ARG A 30 10.93 4.76 3.17
N LEU A 31 10.87 3.59 3.80
CA LEU A 31 9.62 2.85 3.94
C LEU A 31 8.59 3.66 4.75
N ASN A 32 9.00 4.29 5.85
CA ASN A 32 8.10 5.11 6.66
C ASN A 32 7.51 6.28 5.87
N ILE A 33 8.35 7.00 5.10
CA ILE A 33 7.90 8.10 4.23
C ILE A 33 6.89 7.60 3.19
N ILE A 34 7.25 6.54 2.45
CA ILE A 34 6.35 6.00 1.41
C ILE A 34 5.04 5.48 2.02
N LYS A 35 5.09 4.84 3.19
CA LYS A 35 3.88 4.42 3.92
C LYS A 35 2.96 5.57 4.24
N ALA A 36 3.50 6.69 4.72
CA ALA A 36 2.70 7.88 5.01
C ALA A 36 2.06 8.45 3.75
N ILE A 37 2.82 8.58 2.66
CA ILE A 37 2.32 9.08 1.36
C ILE A 37 1.21 8.16 0.83
N LEU A 38 1.48 6.86 0.74
CA LEU A 38 0.51 5.90 0.20
C LEU A 38 -0.74 5.81 1.07
N GLN A 39 -0.62 5.87 2.40
CA GLN A 39 -1.78 5.87 3.28
C GLN A 39 -2.64 7.13 3.10
N HIS A 40 -2.02 8.29 2.88
CA HIS A 40 -2.74 9.54 2.58
C HIS A 40 -3.49 9.46 1.24
N LEU A 41 -2.91 8.83 0.22
CA LEU A 41 -3.54 8.68 -1.09
C LEU A 41 -4.63 7.59 -1.10
N LEU A 42 -4.35 6.43 -0.48
CA LEU A 42 -5.21 5.25 -0.56
C LEU A 42 -6.40 5.33 0.40
N GLY A 43 -6.25 6.03 1.54
CA GLY A 43 -7.33 6.21 2.51
C GLY A 43 -8.61 6.80 1.89
N PRO A 44 -8.54 7.95 1.21
CA PRO A 44 -9.67 8.52 0.48
C PRO A 44 -10.18 7.62 -0.65
N LEU A 45 -9.29 6.97 -1.41
CA LEU A 45 -9.68 6.08 -2.51
C LEU A 45 -10.54 4.91 -2.02
N MET A 46 -10.16 4.28 -0.90
CA MET A 46 -10.94 3.17 -0.33
C MET A 46 -12.34 3.61 0.11
N LYS A 47 -12.50 4.85 0.59
CA LYS A 47 -13.81 5.41 0.96
C LYS A 47 -14.73 5.66 -0.23
N ASN A 48 -14.20 5.72 -1.45
CA ASN A 48 -14.97 5.89 -2.69
C ASN A 48 -15.28 4.56 -3.38
N THR A 49 -14.96 3.42 -2.76
CA THR A 49 -15.28 2.09 -3.31
C THR A 49 -16.63 1.59 -2.78
N GLY A 50 -17.24 0.63 -3.49
CA GLY A 50 -18.48 -0.02 -3.04
C GLY A 50 -18.36 -0.75 -1.70
N ILE A 51 -17.13 -1.03 -1.23
CA ILE A 51 -16.87 -1.65 0.08
C ILE A 51 -16.67 -0.62 1.20
N SER A 52 -16.74 0.68 0.92
CA SER A 52 -16.59 1.75 1.91
C SER A 52 -17.43 1.56 3.19
N PRO A 53 -18.71 1.14 3.13
CA PRO A 53 -19.51 0.88 4.33
C PRO A 53 -18.97 -0.25 5.22
N LEU A 54 -18.13 -1.13 4.67
CA LEU A 54 -17.57 -2.30 5.35
C LEU A 54 -16.17 -2.04 5.91
N VAL A 55 -15.55 -0.89 5.60
CA VAL A 55 -14.17 -0.58 5.96
C VAL A 55 -14.14 0.57 6.97
N SER A 56 -13.70 0.28 8.21
CA SER A 56 -13.50 1.30 9.24
C SER A 56 -12.16 2.04 9.13
N GLY A 57 -11.17 1.44 8.45
CA GLY A 57 -9.86 2.03 8.25
C GLY A 57 -8.92 1.13 7.45
N CYS A 58 -7.79 1.70 7.02
CA CYS A 58 -6.74 0.99 6.30
C CYS A 58 -5.37 1.49 6.73
N ARG A 59 -4.39 0.58 6.80
CA ARG A 59 -2.97 0.89 7.05
C ARG A 59 -2.11 0.08 6.10
N LEU A 60 -1.13 0.73 5.48
CA LEU A 60 -0.12 0.01 4.70
C LEU A 60 0.82 -0.75 5.64
N THR A 61 0.96 -2.06 5.44
CA THR A 61 1.78 -2.94 6.28
C THR A 61 3.20 -3.06 5.74
N SER A 62 3.33 -3.48 4.48
CA SER A 62 4.61 -3.76 3.80
C SER A 62 4.60 -3.32 2.34
N LEU A 63 5.79 -3.14 1.76
CA LEU A 63 5.99 -3.04 0.33
C LEU A 63 6.94 -4.14 -0.13
N ARG A 64 6.68 -4.70 -1.31
CA ARG A 64 7.52 -5.71 -1.95
C ARG A 64 7.62 -5.41 -3.43
N LEU A 65 8.75 -5.73 -4.03
CA LEU A 65 8.89 -5.72 -5.48
C LEU A 65 8.02 -6.84 -6.07
N HIS A 66 7.22 -6.52 -7.08
CA HIS A 66 6.47 -7.53 -7.83
C HIS A 66 7.37 -8.06 -8.96
N PRO A 67 7.74 -9.36 -8.95
CA PRO A 67 8.73 -9.91 -9.89
C PRO A 67 8.30 -9.93 -11.38
N SER A 68 7.02 -9.72 -11.69
CA SER A 68 6.48 -9.68 -13.07
C SER A 68 6.40 -8.26 -13.67
N LEU A 69 6.84 -7.23 -12.94
CA LEU A 69 7.01 -5.85 -13.44
C LEU A 69 8.50 -5.40 -13.56
N PRO A 70 9.43 -6.23 -14.10
CA PRO A 70 10.85 -5.84 -14.19
C PRO A 70 11.15 -4.88 -15.35
N HIS A 71 10.24 -4.66 -16.30
CA HIS A 71 10.49 -3.87 -17.52
C HIS A 71 10.62 -2.35 -17.31
N LEU A 72 10.45 -1.84 -16.09
CA LEU A 72 10.70 -0.43 -15.77
C LEU A 72 12.09 -0.21 -15.13
N HIS A 73 13.04 -1.09 -15.44
CA HIS A 73 14.34 -1.13 -14.78
C HIS A 73 15.51 -1.17 -15.77
N THR A 74 15.53 -0.23 -16.72
CA THR A 74 16.78 0.26 -17.33
C THR A 74 16.56 1.68 -17.88
N PRO A 75 17.22 2.72 -17.35
CA PRO A 75 17.56 3.86 -18.18
C PRO A 75 18.60 3.40 -19.21
N GLN A 76 18.34 3.68 -20.49
CA GLN A 76 19.39 3.72 -21.51
C GLN A 76 20.32 4.91 -21.23
#